data_AF-A0A8S0VN85-F1
#
_entry.id   AF-A0A8S0VN85-F1
#
_cell.length_a   1.000
_cell.length_b   1.000
_cell.length_c   1.000
_cell.angle_alpha   90.00
_cell.angle_beta   90.00
_cell.angle_gamma   90.00
#
_symmetry.space_group_name_H-M   'P 1'
#
loop_
_entity.id
_entity.type
_entity.pdbx_description
1 polymer ?
#
loop_
_entity_poly.entity_id
_entity_poly.type
_entity_poly.pdbx_seq_one_letter_code
_entity_poly.pdbx_strand_id
1 'polypeptide(L)'
;MDLHCSFRTEKKEMTGLAIGVSNMKSGERALLHVGWELGYGKEGNFSFPNVPPMADIIYEVELIGFDETKEGKARGDMTVEERIGVADRRKMDGNSLFKEEKLEEAMQQYEMAIAYLGDDFMFQLFGKYRDMALAVKNPCHLNMAACLIKLERYDDAIAQCGIVLVEEENNVKALFRRGKARAELGQTDAARDDFLKARKYAPGDKAISRELNLLAEHDKAVYQKQKELYKGLFGPRPDPKPKSKNWLILAWQWLLSLFYRLFKRERQKAD
;
A
#
# COMPACT_ATOMS: atom_id res chain seq x y z
N MET A 1 -9.60 -8.26 -12.59
CA MET A 1 -11.01 -7.84 -12.64
C MET A 1 -11.68 -8.61 -11.53
N ASP A 2 -11.75 -8.01 -10.35
CA ASP A 2 -12.34 -8.65 -9.18
C ASP A 2 -13.85 -8.60 -9.35
N LEU A 3 -14.41 -9.70 -9.87
CA LEU A 3 -15.84 -9.90 -9.96
C LEU A 3 -16.36 -10.18 -8.55
N HIS A 4 -16.81 -9.14 -7.85
CA HIS A 4 -17.67 -9.28 -6.67
C HIS A 4 -19.03 -9.83 -7.12
N CYS A 5 -19.10 -11.14 -7.37
CA CYS A 5 -20.34 -11.79 -7.78
C CYS A 5 -21.13 -12.20 -6.53
N SER A 6 -22.33 -11.65 -6.37
CA SER A 6 -23.30 -12.17 -5.40
C SER A 6 -23.94 -13.42 -6.01
N PHE A 7 -23.43 -14.61 -5.68
CA PHE A 7 -23.95 -15.85 -6.24
C PHE A 7 -25.36 -16.16 -5.73
N ARG A 8 -26.27 -16.43 -6.66
CA ARG A 8 -27.55 -17.09 -6.42
C ARG A 8 -27.38 -18.55 -6.82
N THR A 9 -27.65 -19.48 -5.92
CA THR A 9 -27.60 -20.93 -6.14
C THR A 9 -28.62 -21.45 -7.16
N GLU A 10 -29.38 -20.57 -7.83
CA GLU A 10 -30.52 -20.92 -8.69
C GLU A 10 -30.20 -21.01 -10.18
N LYS A 11 -29.03 -20.53 -10.66
CA LYS A 11 -28.65 -20.74 -12.06
C LYS A 11 -28.04 -22.14 -12.21
N LYS A 12 -28.70 -23.00 -12.99
CA LYS A 12 -28.22 -24.34 -13.40
C LYS A 12 -26.80 -24.32 -13.99
N GLU A 13 -26.38 -23.19 -14.54
CA GLU A 13 -25.11 -22.98 -15.26
C GLU A 13 -23.87 -22.88 -14.35
N MET A 14 -24.02 -22.94 -13.01
CA MET A 14 -22.92 -22.72 -12.06
C MET A 14 -22.94 -23.72 -10.88
N THR A 15 -23.49 -24.91 -11.08
CA THR A 15 -23.64 -25.92 -10.02
C THR A 15 -22.31 -26.34 -9.40
N GLY A 16 -21.25 -26.50 -10.20
CA GLY A 16 -19.92 -26.89 -9.70
C GLY A 16 -19.27 -25.82 -8.84
N LEU A 17 -19.38 -24.54 -9.23
CA LEU A 17 -18.90 -23.43 -8.42
C LEU A 17 -19.66 -23.34 -7.09
N ALA A 18 -20.99 -23.48 -7.13
CA ALA A 18 -21.81 -23.45 -5.91
C ALA A 18 -21.43 -24.57 -4.92
N ILE A 19 -21.18 -25.79 -5.42
CA ILE A 19 -20.71 -26.92 -4.60
C ILE A 19 -19.34 -26.60 -3.99
N GLY A 20 -18.40 -26.09 -4.78
CA GLY A 20 -17.08 -25.72 -4.28
C GLY A 20 -17.15 -24.66 -3.18
N VAL A 21 -17.87 -23.57 -3.42
CA VAL A 21 -18.06 -22.47 -2.45
C VAL A 21 -18.75 -22.94 -1.18
N SER A 22 -19.70 -23.88 -1.26
CA SER A 22 -20.42 -24.39 -0.08
C SER A 22 -19.53 -25.15 0.91
N ASN A 23 -18.34 -25.60 0.49
CA ASN A 23 -17.36 -26.28 1.34
C ASN A 23 -16.23 -25.37 1.81
N MET A 24 -16.21 -24.10 1.38
CA MET A 24 -15.18 -23.13 1.78
C MET A 24 -15.48 -22.52 3.14
N LYS A 25 -14.42 -22.11 3.84
CA LYS A 25 -14.50 -21.31 5.08
C LYS A 25 -14.46 -19.82 4.76
N SER A 26 -15.02 -19.02 5.67
CA SER A 26 -14.92 -17.56 5.60
C SER A 26 -13.45 -17.12 5.61
N GLY A 27 -13.03 -16.32 4.63
CA GLY A 27 -11.65 -15.90 4.39
C GLY A 27 -10.79 -16.89 3.59
N GLU A 28 -11.34 -18.02 3.13
CA GLU A 28 -10.60 -19.02 2.35
C GLU A 28 -10.42 -18.58 0.89
N ARG A 29 -9.21 -18.78 0.37
CA ARG A 29 -8.89 -18.68 -1.06
C ARG A 29 -8.63 -20.08 -1.61
N ALA A 30 -9.36 -20.46 -2.65
CA ALA A 30 -9.28 -21.78 -3.25
C ALA A 30 -9.29 -21.70 -4.78
N LEU A 31 -8.62 -22.66 -5.40
CA LEU A 31 -8.64 -22.87 -6.85
C LEU A 31 -9.53 -24.09 -7.15
N LEU A 32 -10.69 -23.85 -7.74
CA LEU A 32 -11.70 -24.87 -8.01
C LEU A 32 -11.63 -25.31 -9.47
N HIS A 33 -11.34 -26.59 -9.67
CA HIS A 33 -11.43 -27.22 -10.99
C HIS A 33 -12.84 -27.78 -11.18
N VAL A 34 -13.58 -27.19 -12.12
CA VAL A 34 -14.97 -27.55 -12.41
C VAL A 34 -15.02 -28.16 -13.81
N GLY A 35 -15.34 -29.45 -13.88
CA GLY A 35 -15.58 -30.14 -15.15
C GLY A 35 -16.75 -29.51 -15.91
N TRP A 36 -16.71 -29.55 -17.24
CA TRP A 36 -17.71 -28.94 -18.11
C TRP A 36 -19.14 -29.37 -17.79
N GLU A 37 -19.36 -30.58 -17.24
CA GLU A 37 -20.68 -31.09 -16.84
C GLU A 37 -21.33 -30.26 -15.71
N LEU A 38 -20.50 -29.68 -14.84
CA LEU A 38 -20.92 -28.85 -13.71
C LEU A 38 -20.68 -27.35 -13.95
N GLY A 39 -20.11 -26.99 -15.10
CA GLY A 39 -19.93 -25.62 -15.59
C GLY A 39 -20.95 -25.25 -16.66
N TYR A 40 -20.49 -24.77 -17.82
CA TYR A 40 -21.34 -24.30 -18.93
C TYR A 40 -21.91 -25.42 -19.83
N GLY A 41 -21.64 -26.69 -19.52
CA GLY A 41 -22.24 -27.82 -20.21
C GLY A 41 -21.82 -27.96 -21.68
N LYS A 42 -22.66 -28.65 -22.45
CA LYS A 42 -22.40 -28.94 -23.87
C LYS A 42 -22.52 -27.72 -24.77
N GLU A 43 -23.23 -26.70 -24.34
CA GLU A 43 -23.53 -25.52 -25.15
C GLU A 43 -22.49 -24.42 -24.95
N GLY A 44 -21.79 -24.40 -23.80
CA GLY A 44 -20.90 -23.31 -23.45
C GLY A 44 -21.69 -22.03 -23.12
N ASN A 45 -21.03 -20.88 -23.23
CA ASN A 45 -21.65 -19.58 -23.13
C ASN A 45 -21.12 -18.68 -24.24
N PHE A 46 -22.00 -18.29 -25.17
CA PHE A 46 -21.62 -17.43 -26.28
C PHE A 46 -21.45 -15.95 -25.85
N SER A 47 -22.04 -15.55 -24.73
CA SER A 47 -21.90 -14.18 -24.17
C SER A 47 -20.74 -14.10 -23.19
N PHE A 48 -20.32 -12.89 -22.80
CA PHE A 48 -19.22 -12.74 -21.83
C PHE A 48 -19.59 -13.33 -20.44
N PRO A 49 -18.70 -14.12 -19.80
CA PRO A 49 -17.45 -14.63 -20.33
C PRO A 49 -17.71 -15.69 -21.42
N ASN A 50 -17.08 -15.52 -22.60
CA ASN A 50 -17.25 -16.45 -23.71
C ASN A 50 -16.54 -17.77 -23.37
N VAL A 51 -17.33 -18.82 -23.18
CA VAL A 51 -16.83 -20.14 -22.82
C VAL A 51 -17.22 -21.13 -23.91
N PRO A 52 -16.26 -21.83 -24.54
CA PRO A 52 -16.57 -22.84 -25.54
C PRO A 52 -17.45 -23.98 -24.99
N PRO A 53 -18.21 -24.65 -25.87
CA PRO A 53 -18.83 -25.95 -25.59
C PRO A 53 -17.88 -26.94 -24.90
N MET A 54 -18.35 -27.62 -23.85
CA MET A 54 -17.62 -28.69 -23.16
C MET A 54 -16.24 -28.28 -22.61
N ALA A 55 -16.08 -27.01 -22.21
CA ALA A 55 -14.85 -26.53 -21.60
C ALA A 55 -14.86 -26.70 -20.08
N ASP A 56 -13.80 -27.28 -19.54
CA ASP A 56 -13.52 -27.28 -18.10
C ASP A 56 -13.11 -25.87 -17.65
N ILE A 57 -13.48 -25.52 -16.42
CA ILE A 57 -13.30 -24.19 -15.88
C ILE A 57 -12.44 -24.26 -14.63
N ILE A 58 -11.51 -23.32 -14.52
CA ILE A 58 -10.72 -23.12 -13.31
C ILE A 58 -11.17 -21.79 -12.70
N TYR A 59 -11.74 -21.84 -11.50
CA TYR A 59 -12.07 -20.64 -10.74
C TYR A 59 -11.01 -20.39 -9.67
N GLU A 60 -10.46 -19.17 -9.63
CA GLU A 60 -9.82 -18.65 -8.42
C GLU A 60 -10.90 -17.94 -7.61
N VAL A 61 -11.18 -18.44 -6.40
CA VAL A 61 -12.28 -17.96 -5.55
C VAL A 61 -11.74 -17.55 -4.19
N GLU A 62 -12.18 -16.38 -3.74
CA GLU A 62 -12.02 -15.91 -2.36
C GLU A 62 -13.40 -15.81 -1.71
N LEU A 63 -13.65 -16.63 -0.68
CA LEU A 63 -14.90 -16.55 0.08
C LEU A 63 -14.74 -15.52 1.19
N ILE A 64 -15.13 -14.28 0.91
CA ILE A 64 -15.06 -13.19 1.88
C ILE A 64 -15.85 -13.53 3.15
N GLY A 65 -17.06 -14.05 3.00
CA GLY A 65 -17.87 -14.54 4.11
C GLY A 65 -19.30 -14.82 3.70
N PHE A 66 -20.07 -15.38 4.63
CA PHE A 66 -21.45 -15.75 4.41
C PHE A 66 -22.33 -15.35 5.60
N ASP A 67 -23.61 -15.15 5.33
CA ASP A 67 -24.61 -14.98 6.38
C ASP A 67 -25.15 -16.36 6.75
N GLU A 68 -25.23 -16.68 8.04
CA GLU A 68 -26.03 -17.83 8.47
C GLU A 68 -27.49 -17.54 8.10
N THR A 69 -28.05 -18.35 7.18
CA THR A 69 -29.44 -18.28 6.76
C THR A 69 -30.34 -18.68 7.92
N LYS A 70 -30.54 -17.79 8.88
CA LYS A 70 -31.52 -17.99 9.94
C LYS A 70 -32.74 -17.08 9.81
N GLU A 71 -32.69 -15.95 9.08
CA GLU A 71 -33.89 -15.07 8.96
C GLU A 71 -33.74 -13.88 7.96
N GLY A 72 -32.89 -13.98 6.93
CA GLY A 72 -32.62 -12.88 6.00
C GLY A 72 -33.31 -13.03 4.64
N LYS A 73 -33.85 -11.93 4.09
CA LYS A 73 -34.20 -11.85 2.65
C LYS A 73 -32.92 -11.96 1.81
N ALA A 74 -33.01 -12.47 0.58
CA ALA A 74 -31.87 -12.40 -0.33
C ALA A 74 -31.56 -10.92 -0.69
N ARG A 75 -30.30 -10.61 -1.03
CA ARG A 75 -29.87 -9.24 -1.39
C ARG A 75 -30.74 -8.56 -2.47
N GLY A 76 -31.26 -9.35 -3.42
CA GLY A 76 -32.13 -8.86 -4.50
C GLY A 76 -33.57 -8.59 -4.08
N ASP A 77 -34.01 -9.15 -2.95
CA ASP A 77 -35.38 -9.03 -2.45
C ASP A 77 -35.50 -8.01 -1.31
N MET A 78 -34.39 -7.39 -0.91
CA MET A 78 -34.32 -6.35 0.10
C MET A 78 -34.71 -4.99 -0.48
N THR A 79 -35.42 -4.18 0.31
CA THR A 79 -35.54 -2.74 -0.02
C THR A 79 -34.20 -2.03 0.14
N VAL A 80 -34.09 -0.82 -0.39
CA VAL A 80 -32.88 0.01 -0.25
C VAL A 80 -32.52 0.22 1.22
N GLU A 81 -33.51 0.54 2.05
CA GLU A 81 -33.33 0.78 3.49
C GLU A 81 -32.94 -0.49 4.24
N GLU A 82 -33.57 -1.63 3.91
CA GLU A 82 -33.21 -2.92 4.51
C GLU A 82 -31.76 -3.28 4.19
N ARG A 83 -31.35 -3.12 2.92
CA ARG A 83 -30.00 -3.44 2.46
C ARG A 83 -28.94 -2.55 3.09
N ILE A 84 -29.20 -1.24 3.20
CA ILE A 84 -28.32 -0.29 3.91
C ILE A 84 -28.27 -0.64 5.41
N GLY A 85 -29.40 -1.03 6.01
CA GLY A 85 -29.46 -1.42 7.43
C GLY A 85 -28.63 -2.68 7.73
N VAL A 86 -28.63 -3.68 6.84
CA VAL A 86 -27.77 -4.86 6.97
C VAL A 86 -26.30 -4.49 6.88
N ALA A 87 -25.92 -3.64 5.91
CA ALA A 87 -24.55 -3.13 5.80
C ALA A 87 -24.12 -2.36 7.05
N ASP A 88 -25.01 -1.54 7.63
CA ASP A 88 -24.72 -0.78 8.85
C ASP A 88 -24.51 -1.71 10.06
N ARG A 89 -25.31 -2.77 10.19
CA ARG A 89 -25.10 -3.78 11.23
C ARG A 89 -23.72 -4.45 11.11
N ARG A 90 -23.35 -4.89 9.90
CA ARG A 90 -22.03 -5.48 9.62
C ARG A 90 -20.88 -4.52 9.96
N LYS A 91 -21.03 -3.23 9.66
CA LYS A 91 -20.08 -2.20 10.09
C LYS A 91 -19.97 -2.13 11.62
N MET A 92 -21.07 -2.22 12.36
CA MET A 92 -21.04 -2.19 13.83
C MET A 92 -20.41 -3.45 14.42
N ASP A 93 -20.62 -4.61 13.82
CA ASP A 93 -19.96 -5.87 14.20
C ASP A 93 -18.44 -5.74 14.00
N GLY A 94 -18.01 -5.23 12.84
CA GLY A 94 -16.60 -4.91 12.57
C GLY A 94 -16.01 -3.92 13.58
N ASN A 95 -16.77 -2.89 13.98
CA ASN A 95 -16.33 -1.94 15.00
C ASN A 95 -16.14 -2.58 16.38
N SER A 96 -16.92 -3.61 16.70
CA SER A 96 -16.77 -4.37 17.95
C SER A 96 -15.51 -5.22 17.90
N LEU A 97 -15.30 -5.96 16.80
CA LEU A 97 -14.08 -6.76 16.58
C LEU A 97 -12.80 -5.90 16.55
N PHE A 98 -12.87 -4.70 15.97
CA PHE A 98 -11.75 -3.77 15.97
C PHE A 98 -11.32 -3.34 17.39
N LYS A 99 -12.31 -3.17 18.30
CA LYS A 99 -12.03 -2.86 19.71
C LYS A 99 -11.44 -4.05 20.46
N GLU A 100 -11.76 -5.27 20.03
CA GLU A 100 -11.16 -6.52 20.52
C GLU A 100 -9.79 -6.81 19.89
N GLU A 101 -9.27 -5.93 19.04
CA GLU A 101 -8.02 -6.10 18.29
C GLU A 101 -7.98 -7.30 17.33
N LYS A 102 -9.14 -7.86 16.98
CA LYS A 102 -9.29 -8.87 15.93
C LYS A 102 -9.40 -8.20 14.57
N LEU A 103 -8.27 -7.73 14.05
CA LEU A 103 -8.22 -6.81 12.91
C LEU A 103 -8.69 -7.45 11.60
N GLU A 104 -8.29 -8.70 11.34
CA GLU A 104 -8.67 -9.45 10.14
C GLU A 104 -10.16 -9.76 10.12
N GLU A 105 -10.71 -10.23 11.25
CA GLU A 105 -12.15 -10.48 11.39
C GLU A 105 -12.96 -9.17 11.27
N ALA A 106 -12.44 -8.07 11.84
CA ALA A 106 -13.05 -6.75 11.67
C ALA A 106 -13.07 -6.32 10.20
N MET A 107 -11.96 -6.50 9.48
CA MET A 107 -11.87 -6.21 8.05
C MET A 107 -12.87 -7.03 7.24
N GLN A 108 -13.02 -8.31 7.55
CA GLN A 108 -13.99 -9.19 6.91
C GLN A 108 -15.43 -8.66 7.09
N GLN A 109 -15.79 -8.18 8.28
CA GLN A 109 -17.11 -7.59 8.49
C GLN A 109 -17.32 -6.28 7.70
N TYR A 110 -16.30 -5.43 7.63
CA TYR A 110 -16.37 -4.22 6.81
C TYR A 110 -16.48 -4.54 5.31
N GLU A 111 -15.76 -5.56 4.84
CA GLU A 111 -15.81 -6.02 3.46
C GLU A 111 -17.18 -6.60 3.11
N MET A 112 -17.76 -7.40 4.01
CA MET A 112 -19.15 -7.87 3.87
C MET A 112 -20.13 -6.69 3.80
N ALA A 113 -19.97 -5.67 4.63
CA ALA A 113 -20.79 -4.45 4.58
C ALA A 113 -20.67 -3.74 3.22
N ILE A 114 -19.45 -3.63 2.69
CA ILE A 114 -19.19 -3.02 1.37
C ILE A 114 -19.78 -3.88 0.25
N ALA A 115 -19.72 -5.21 0.33
CA ALA A 115 -20.33 -6.11 -0.65
C ALA A 115 -21.86 -5.95 -0.71
N TYR A 116 -22.50 -5.66 0.42
CA TYR A 116 -23.90 -5.26 0.45
C TYR A 116 -24.14 -3.93 -0.28
N LEU A 117 -23.18 -3.02 -0.28
CA LEU A 117 -23.20 -1.72 -0.98
C LEU A 117 -22.33 -1.71 -2.25
N GLY A 118 -22.33 -2.84 -2.97
CA GLY A 118 -21.59 -3.01 -4.21
C GLY A 118 -22.00 -2.02 -5.30
N ASP A 119 -21.16 -1.88 -6.32
CA ASP A 119 -21.27 -0.79 -7.29
C ASP A 119 -22.58 -0.82 -8.09
N ASP A 120 -23.05 -2.00 -8.50
CA ASP A 120 -24.35 -2.18 -9.16
C ASP A 120 -25.51 -1.59 -8.35
N PHE A 121 -25.49 -1.80 -7.03
CA PHE A 121 -26.48 -1.23 -6.13
C PHE A 121 -26.30 0.28 -6.00
N MET A 122 -25.06 0.75 -5.82
CA MET A 122 -24.76 2.17 -5.67
C MET A 122 -25.11 3.00 -6.92
N PHE A 123 -24.96 2.45 -8.13
CA PHE A 123 -25.32 3.11 -9.39
C PHE A 123 -26.83 3.33 -9.54
N GLN A 124 -27.66 2.54 -8.85
CA GLN A 124 -29.11 2.67 -8.86
C GLN A 124 -29.62 3.72 -7.86
N LEU A 125 -28.78 4.18 -6.93
CA LEU A 125 -29.17 5.11 -5.87
C LEU A 125 -28.92 6.57 -6.24
N PHE A 126 -29.89 7.42 -5.89
CA PHE A 126 -29.82 8.86 -6.09
C PHE A 126 -30.26 9.63 -4.83
N GLY A 127 -29.76 10.87 -4.70
CA GLY A 127 -30.09 11.78 -3.61
C GLY A 127 -29.93 11.14 -2.23
N LYS A 128 -30.94 11.28 -1.38
CA LYS A 128 -30.95 10.82 0.02
C LYS A 128 -30.49 9.37 0.18
N TYR A 129 -30.88 8.47 -0.72
CA TYR A 129 -30.53 7.06 -0.60
C TYR A 129 -29.06 6.78 -0.88
N ARG A 130 -28.47 7.51 -1.85
CA ARG A 130 -27.04 7.44 -2.12
C ARG A 130 -26.26 7.98 -0.93
N ASP A 131 -26.69 9.10 -0.35
CA ASP A 131 -26.04 9.70 0.82
C ASP A 131 -26.10 8.76 2.04
N MET A 132 -27.24 8.11 2.26
CA MET A 132 -27.40 7.09 3.32
C MET A 132 -26.47 5.90 3.12
N ALA A 133 -26.32 5.41 1.89
CA ALA A 133 -25.41 4.31 1.58
C ALA A 133 -23.93 4.72 1.74
N LEU A 134 -23.54 5.91 1.28
CA LEU A 134 -22.18 6.44 1.45
C LEU A 134 -21.83 6.67 2.93
N ALA A 135 -22.79 7.10 3.75
CA ALA A 135 -22.63 7.24 5.20
C ALA A 135 -22.33 5.91 5.92
N VAL A 136 -22.54 4.77 5.25
CA VAL A 136 -22.12 3.45 5.73
C VAL A 136 -20.85 2.98 5.02
N LYS A 137 -20.79 3.07 3.68
CA LYS A 137 -19.68 2.59 2.84
C LYS A 137 -18.36 3.32 3.16
N ASN A 138 -18.37 4.64 3.27
CA ASN A 138 -17.15 5.44 3.52
C ASN A 138 -16.52 5.11 4.89
N PRO A 139 -17.27 5.04 6.00
CA PRO A 139 -16.73 4.55 7.26
C PRO A 139 -16.16 3.14 7.22
N CYS A 140 -16.73 2.20 6.46
CA CYS A 140 -16.18 0.86 6.30
C CYS A 140 -14.78 0.90 5.69
N HIS A 141 -14.61 1.60 4.56
CA HIS A 141 -13.29 1.78 3.92
C HIS A 141 -12.29 2.47 4.86
N LEU A 142 -12.72 3.52 5.57
CA LEU A 142 -11.88 4.18 6.56
C LEU A 142 -11.44 3.21 7.66
N ASN A 143 -12.36 2.43 8.22
CA ASN A 143 -12.04 1.51 9.31
C ASN A 143 -11.15 0.36 8.84
N MET A 144 -11.34 -0.16 7.62
CA MET A 144 -10.39 -1.07 6.98
C MET A 144 -9.01 -0.44 6.88
N ALA A 145 -8.90 0.82 6.43
CA ALA A 145 -7.61 1.52 6.40
C ALA A 145 -6.97 1.63 7.80
N ALA A 146 -7.77 1.79 8.86
CA ALA A 146 -7.24 1.77 10.22
C ALA A 146 -6.73 0.40 10.66
N CYS A 147 -7.42 -0.69 10.29
CA CYS A 147 -6.93 -2.06 10.49
C CYS A 147 -5.62 -2.29 9.73
N LEU A 148 -5.60 -1.93 8.44
CA LEU A 148 -4.44 -2.12 7.56
C LEU A 148 -3.20 -1.36 8.04
N ILE A 149 -3.36 -0.13 8.55
CA ILE A 149 -2.27 0.62 9.18
C ILE A 149 -1.73 -0.11 10.42
N LYS A 150 -2.61 -0.69 11.25
CA LYS A 150 -2.19 -1.48 12.42
C LYS A 150 -1.47 -2.79 12.02
N LEU A 151 -1.83 -3.35 10.86
CA LEU A 151 -1.21 -4.54 10.26
C LEU A 151 0.00 -4.21 9.38
N GLU A 152 0.45 -2.95 9.35
CA GLU A 152 1.58 -2.47 8.53
C GLU A 152 1.41 -2.70 7.00
N ARG A 153 0.17 -2.90 6.56
CA ARG A 153 -0.22 -3.03 5.14
C ARG A 153 -0.55 -1.67 4.55
N TYR A 154 0.49 -0.83 4.42
CA TYR A 154 0.31 0.59 4.13
C TYR A 154 -0.24 0.89 2.72
N ASP A 155 0.20 0.15 1.69
CA ASP A 155 -0.31 0.33 0.32
C ASP A 155 -1.82 0.08 0.23
N ASP A 156 -2.30 -0.99 0.87
CA ASP A 156 -3.72 -1.30 0.96
C ASP A 156 -4.49 -0.20 1.71
N ALA A 157 -3.93 0.32 2.81
CA ALA A 157 -4.55 1.43 3.54
C ALA A 157 -4.67 2.71 2.69
N ILE A 158 -3.66 3.00 1.86
CA ILE A 158 -3.66 4.11 0.92
C ILE A 158 -4.78 3.93 -0.12
N ALA A 159 -4.93 2.71 -0.66
CA ALA A 159 -5.98 2.40 -1.62
C ALA A 159 -7.38 2.60 -1.02
N GLN A 160 -7.62 2.06 0.19
CA GLN A 160 -8.89 2.23 0.91
C GLN A 160 -9.23 3.70 1.19
N CYS A 161 -8.24 4.50 1.62
CA CYS A 161 -8.44 5.94 1.82
C CYS A 161 -8.67 6.68 0.48
N GLY A 162 -8.01 6.24 -0.59
CA GLY A 162 -8.18 6.77 -1.93
C GLY A 162 -9.61 6.66 -2.42
N ILE A 163 -10.26 5.51 -2.21
CA ILE A 163 -11.68 5.28 -2.57
C ILE A 163 -12.58 6.35 -1.91
N VAL A 164 -12.40 6.60 -0.61
CA VAL A 164 -13.19 7.59 0.12
C VAL A 164 -12.94 9.01 -0.39
N LEU A 165 -11.70 9.32 -0.77
CA LEU A 165 -11.33 10.66 -1.27
C LEU A 165 -11.82 10.96 -2.69
N VAL A 166 -12.24 9.94 -3.45
CA VAL A 166 -12.92 10.15 -4.75
C VAL A 166 -14.32 10.72 -4.52
N GLU A 167 -15.05 10.25 -3.51
CA GLU A 167 -16.39 10.75 -3.17
C GLU A 167 -16.33 11.99 -2.25
N GLU A 168 -15.42 12.00 -1.27
CA GLU A 168 -15.25 13.04 -0.26
C GLU A 168 -13.81 13.55 -0.22
N GLU A 169 -13.44 14.39 -1.19
CA GLU A 169 -12.07 14.90 -1.35
C GLU A 169 -11.47 15.56 -0.09
N ASN A 170 -12.33 16.12 0.76
CA ASN A 170 -11.96 16.89 1.94
C ASN A 170 -12.11 16.10 3.25
N ASN A 171 -12.30 14.77 3.17
CA ASN A 171 -12.45 13.93 4.36
C ASN A 171 -11.14 13.90 5.17
N VAL A 172 -11.15 14.57 6.32
CA VAL A 172 -9.97 14.72 7.20
C VAL A 172 -9.44 13.37 7.67
N LYS A 173 -10.31 12.40 7.98
CA LYS A 173 -9.89 11.07 8.44
C LYS A 173 -9.19 10.29 7.33
N ALA A 174 -9.71 10.36 6.11
CA ALA A 174 -9.11 9.71 4.95
C ALA A 174 -7.73 10.33 4.64
N LEU A 175 -7.63 11.66 4.58
CA LEU A 175 -6.38 12.37 4.36
C LEU A 175 -5.35 12.04 5.44
N PHE A 176 -5.73 12.08 6.71
CA PHE A 176 -4.83 11.78 7.82
C PHE A 176 -4.32 10.34 7.79
N ARG A 177 -5.21 9.34 7.57
CA ARG A 177 -4.82 7.92 7.52
C ARG A 177 -3.94 7.63 6.31
N ARG A 178 -4.27 8.19 5.14
CA ARG A 178 -3.44 8.06 3.93
C ARG A 178 -2.07 8.70 4.10
N GLY A 179 -2.02 9.92 4.65
CA GLY A 179 -0.78 10.62 4.95
C GLY A 179 0.10 9.82 5.91
N LYS A 180 -0.50 9.24 6.96
CA LYS A 180 0.21 8.36 7.89
C LYS A 180 0.80 7.13 7.19
N ALA A 181 0.00 6.39 6.42
CA ALA A 181 0.47 5.23 5.68
C ALA A 181 1.60 5.59 4.69
N ARG A 182 1.49 6.73 3.99
CA ARG A 182 2.55 7.24 3.10
C ARG A 182 3.83 7.60 3.83
N ALA A 183 3.73 8.18 5.02
CA ALA A 183 4.87 8.52 5.85
C ALA A 183 5.66 7.26 6.25
N GLU A 184 4.97 6.19 6.65
CA GLU A 184 5.59 4.90 6.98
C GLU A 184 6.29 4.25 5.77
N LEU A 185 5.74 4.44 4.56
CA LEU A 185 6.40 4.02 3.30
C LEU A 185 7.55 4.94 2.86
N GLY A 186 7.89 5.98 3.61
CA GLY A 186 8.92 6.95 3.26
C GLY A 186 8.53 7.94 2.14
N GLN A 187 7.25 7.97 1.74
CA GLN A 187 6.71 8.92 0.77
C GLN A 187 6.43 10.28 1.45
N THR A 188 7.47 10.91 1.98
CA THR A 188 7.36 12.07 2.89
C THR A 188 6.69 13.29 2.26
N ASP A 189 6.96 13.58 0.99
CA ASP A 189 6.34 14.71 0.27
C ASP A 189 4.82 14.50 0.10
N ALA A 190 4.42 13.32 -0.36
CA ALA A 190 3.01 12.98 -0.52
C ALA A 190 2.26 12.91 0.82
N ALA A 191 2.93 12.42 1.87
CA ALA A 191 2.39 12.43 3.22
C ALA A 191 2.16 13.86 3.74
N ARG A 192 3.13 14.75 3.50
CA ARG A 192 3.05 16.17 3.87
C ARG A 192 1.86 16.84 3.19
N ASP A 193 1.67 16.62 1.89
CA ASP A 193 0.54 17.19 1.15
C ASP A 193 -0.81 16.75 1.75
N ASP A 194 -0.94 15.46 2.08
CA ASP A 194 -2.14 14.93 2.74
C ASP A 194 -2.38 15.59 4.11
N PHE A 195 -1.35 15.72 4.94
CA PHE A 195 -1.48 16.36 6.25
C PHE A 195 -1.75 17.85 6.17
N LEU A 196 -1.15 18.56 5.20
CA LEU A 196 -1.42 19.98 4.97
C LEU A 196 -2.87 20.20 4.52
N LYS A 197 -3.36 19.35 3.61
CA LYS A 197 -4.77 19.37 3.20
C LYS A 197 -5.68 19.05 4.38
N ALA A 198 -5.38 18.03 5.18
CA ALA A 198 -6.14 17.69 6.38
C ALA A 198 -6.18 18.86 7.38
N ARG A 199 -5.05 19.55 7.60
CA ARG A 199 -4.95 20.72 8.47
C ARG A 199 -5.79 21.91 8.00
N LYS A 200 -5.98 22.08 6.68
CA LYS A 200 -6.85 23.12 6.13
C LYS A 200 -8.30 22.97 6.61
N TYR A 201 -8.77 21.73 6.75
CA TYR A 201 -10.14 21.40 7.17
C TYR A 201 -10.27 21.11 8.68
N ALA A 202 -9.17 20.81 9.36
CA ALA A 202 -9.11 20.62 10.81
C ALA A 202 -7.88 21.31 11.44
N PRO A 203 -7.82 22.66 11.47
CA PRO A 203 -6.64 23.40 11.90
C PRO A 203 -6.27 23.21 13.38
N GLY A 204 -7.22 22.80 14.22
CA GLY A 204 -7.01 22.57 15.65
C GLY A 204 -6.57 21.14 16.01
N ASP A 205 -6.41 20.24 15.03
CA ASP A 205 -6.07 18.85 15.30
C ASP A 205 -4.58 18.70 15.68
N LYS A 206 -4.36 18.34 16.95
CA LYS A 206 -3.02 18.10 17.50
C LYS A 206 -2.35 16.86 16.92
N ALA A 207 -3.10 15.89 16.40
CA ALA A 207 -2.53 14.73 15.74
C ALA A 207 -1.88 15.14 14.41
N ILE A 208 -2.60 15.89 13.57
CA ILE A 208 -2.06 16.39 12.29
C ILE A 208 -0.82 17.25 12.51
N SER A 209 -0.85 18.14 13.51
CA SER A 209 0.28 19.00 13.84
C SER A 209 1.51 18.21 14.31
N ARG A 210 1.31 17.12 15.06
CA ARG A 210 2.39 16.23 15.50
C ARG A 210 3.04 15.52 14.32
N GLU A 211 2.25 14.93 13.43
CA GLU A 211 2.78 14.22 12.25
C GLU A 211 3.57 15.15 11.32
N LEU A 212 3.09 16.38 11.10
CA LEU A 212 3.83 17.39 10.32
C LEU A 212 5.18 17.75 10.95
N ASN A 213 5.26 17.84 12.28
CA ASN A 213 6.51 18.11 12.97
C ASN A 213 7.47 16.92 12.87
N LEU A 214 6.97 15.68 13.02
CA LEU A 214 7.77 14.47 12.85
C LEU A 214 8.37 14.39 11.44
N LEU A 215 7.59 14.69 10.40
CA LEU A 215 8.10 14.77 9.03
C LEU A 215 9.18 15.85 8.87
N ALA A 216 8.99 17.03 9.47
CA ALA A 216 9.98 18.11 9.40
C ALA A 216 11.29 17.76 10.12
N GLU A 217 11.22 17.06 11.25
CA GLU A 217 12.39 16.56 11.98
C GLU A 217 13.14 15.49 11.17
N HIS A 218 12.40 14.56 10.56
CA HIS A 218 12.97 13.54 9.68
C HIS A 218 13.69 14.17 8.48
N ASP A 219 13.06 15.11 7.78
CA ASP A 219 13.67 15.80 6.63
C ASP A 219 14.93 16.56 7.02
N LYS A 220 14.91 17.22 8.19
CA LYS A 220 16.09 17.91 8.73
C LYS A 220 17.23 16.93 9.01
N ALA A 221 16.94 15.75 9.55
CA ALA A 221 17.93 14.72 9.79
C ALA A 221 18.49 14.15 8.47
N VAL A 222 17.64 13.91 7.47
CA VAL A 222 18.06 13.48 6.12
C VAL A 222 18.97 14.53 5.49
N TYR A 223 18.57 15.80 5.51
CA TYR A 223 19.36 16.90 4.98
C TYR A 223 20.73 17.03 5.67
N GLN A 224 20.79 16.89 7.00
CA GLN A 224 22.05 16.91 7.74
C GLN A 224 22.98 15.75 7.33
N LYS A 225 22.45 14.53 7.22
CA LYS A 225 23.22 13.36 6.75
C LYS A 225 23.74 13.57 5.32
N GLN A 226 22.91 14.07 4.42
CA GLN A 226 23.31 14.40 3.06
C GLN A 226 24.42 15.46 3.06
N LYS A 227 24.26 16.54 3.83
CA LYS A 227 25.26 17.61 3.93
C LYS A 227 26.62 17.10 4.41
N GLU A 228 26.66 16.24 5.44
CA GLU A 228 27.92 15.65 5.92
C GLU A 228 28.54 14.70 4.89
N LEU A 229 27.74 13.93 4.16
CA LEU A 229 28.23 13.06 3.07
C LEU A 229 28.87 13.87 1.93
N TYR A 230 28.22 14.95 1.50
CA TYR A 230 28.73 15.80 0.40
C TYR A 230 29.98 16.59 0.78
N LYS A 231 30.17 16.95 2.05
CA LYS A 231 31.44 17.55 2.52
C LYS A 231 32.64 16.62 2.30
N GLY A 232 32.46 15.31 2.46
CA GLY A 232 33.51 14.33 2.23
C GLY A 232 33.83 14.10 0.75
N LEU A 233 32.83 14.24 -0.13
CA LEU A 233 32.96 13.97 -1.57
C LEU A 233 33.53 15.15 -2.37
N PHE A 234 33.33 16.39 -1.90
CA PHE A 234 33.79 17.61 -2.56
C PHE A 234 34.64 18.52 -1.65
N GLY A 235 35.21 17.96 -0.58
CA GLY A 235 36.14 18.68 0.29
C GLY A 235 37.38 19.20 -0.47
N PRO A 236 38.12 20.16 0.13
CA PRO A 236 39.34 20.69 -0.50
C PRO A 236 40.30 19.56 -0.86
N ARG A 237 40.92 19.65 -2.06
CA ARG A 237 41.87 18.64 -2.55
C ARG A 237 42.94 18.40 -1.47
N PRO A 238 43.27 17.14 -1.12
CA PRO A 238 44.32 16.88 -0.16
C PRO A 238 45.63 17.53 -0.61
N ASP A 239 46.33 18.17 0.32
CA ASP A 239 47.60 18.83 0.02
C ASP A 239 48.57 17.83 -0.61
N PRO A 240 49.33 18.23 -1.65
CA PRO A 240 50.31 17.36 -2.26
C PRO A 240 51.30 16.90 -1.19
N LYS A 241 51.48 15.57 -1.06
CA LYS A 241 52.42 14.97 -0.09
C LYS A 241 53.78 15.67 -0.21
N PRO A 242 54.39 16.15 0.89
CA PRO A 242 55.68 16.80 0.84
C PRO A 242 56.69 15.81 0.23
N LYS A 243 57.36 16.22 -0.85
CA LYS A 243 58.43 15.42 -1.47
C LYS A 243 59.49 15.15 -0.40
N SER A 244 59.66 13.88 -0.01
CA SER A 244 60.72 13.52 0.94
C SER A 244 62.05 13.88 0.30
N LYS A 245 62.81 14.77 0.96
CA LYS A 245 64.19 15.02 0.56
C LYS A 245 64.97 13.77 0.90
N ASN A 246 65.23 12.91 -0.10
CA ASN A 246 66.08 11.74 0.07
C ASN A 246 67.52 12.23 0.31
N TRP A 247 67.87 12.38 1.58
CA TRP A 247 69.16 12.87 2.04
C TRP A 247 70.32 12.06 1.46
N LEU A 248 70.10 10.76 1.20
CA LEU A 248 71.03 9.86 0.52
C LEU A 248 71.38 10.33 -0.90
N ILE A 249 70.41 10.86 -1.65
CA ILE A 249 70.62 11.37 -3.01
C ILE A 249 71.43 12.68 -2.95
N LEU A 250 71.09 13.56 -2.00
CA LEU A 250 71.84 14.81 -1.79
C LEU A 250 73.28 14.53 -1.32
N ALA A 251 73.47 13.54 -0.44
CA ALA A 251 74.78 13.09 0.02
C ALA A 251 75.60 12.46 -1.12
N TRP A 252 74.97 11.64 -1.97
CA TRP A 252 75.61 11.06 -3.16
C TRP A 252 76.02 12.12 -4.19
N GLN A 253 75.16 13.12 -4.46
CA GLN A 253 75.50 14.23 -5.34
C GLN A 253 76.64 15.08 -4.79
N TRP A 254 76.66 15.30 -3.46
CA TRP A 254 77.76 16.00 -2.80
C TRP A 254 79.07 15.21 -2.90
N LEU A 255 79.05 13.89 -2.62
CA LEU A 255 80.20 12.99 -2.76
C LEU A 255 80.73 12.92 -4.20
N LEU A 256 79.84 12.80 -5.19
CA LEU A 256 80.23 12.85 -6.61
C LEU A 256 80.89 14.19 -6.97
N SER A 257 80.37 15.31 -6.44
CA SER A 257 80.98 16.64 -6.65
C SER A 257 82.34 16.79 -5.99
N LEU A 258 82.56 16.11 -4.85
CA LEU A 258 83.83 16.08 -4.13
C LEU A 258 84.84 15.22 -4.89
N PHE A 259 84.42 14.05 -5.35
CA PHE A 259 85.23 13.12 -6.13
C PHE A 259 85.66 13.74 -7.46
N TYR A 260 84.73 14.41 -8.16
CA TYR A 260 85.04 15.14 -9.41
C TYR A 260 86.03 16.29 -9.18
N ARG A 261 85.93 17.01 -8.06
CA ARG A 261 86.87 18.08 -7.69
C ARG A 261 88.26 17.54 -7.34
N LEU A 262 88.35 16.39 -6.67
CA LEU A 262 89.63 15.74 -6.35
C LEU A 262 90.32 15.21 -7.62
N PHE A 263 89.60 14.50 -8.49
CA PHE A 263 90.14 13.99 -9.76
C PHE A 263 90.54 15.09 -10.75
N LYS A 264 89.80 16.22 -10.78
CA LYS A 264 90.18 17.38 -11.61
C LYS A 264 91.46 18.06 -11.09
N ARG A 265 91.75 17.97 -9.78
CA ARG A 265 92.93 18.57 -9.16
C ARG A 265 94.18 17.71 -9.32
N GLU A 266 94.04 16.39 -9.44
CA GLU A 266 95.16 15.49 -9.78
C GLU A 266 95.61 15.63 -11.24
N ARG A 267 94.66 15.84 -12.18
CA ARG A 267 95.02 16.12 -13.58
C ARG A 267 95.79 17.42 -13.81
N GLN A 268 95.73 18.40 -12.90
CA GLN A 268 96.47 19.66 -13.01
C GLN A 268 97.88 19.63 -12.41
N LYS A 269 98.31 18.51 -11.80
CA LYS A 269 99.64 18.35 -11.20
C LYS A 269 100.58 17.44 -12.03
N ALA A 270 100.15 16.98 -13.20
CA ALA A 270 100.90 16.05 -14.05
C ALA A 270 101.35 16.65 -15.40
N ASP A 271 101.27 17.98 -15.55
CA ASP A 271 101.92 18.77 -16.62
C ASP A 271 102.88 19.77 -15.95
#